data_AF-A0A8X7TDX2-F1
#
_entry.id   AF-A0A8X7TDX2-F1
#
_cell.length_a   1.000
_cell.length_b   1.000
_cell.length_c   1.000
_cell.angle_alpha   90.00
_cell.angle_beta   90.00
_cell.angle_gamma   90.00
#
_symmetry.space_group_name_H-M   'P 1'
#
loop_
_entity.id
_entity.type
_entity.pdbx_description
1 polymer ?
#
loop_
_entity_poly.entity_id
_entity_poly.type
_entity_poly.pdbx_seq_one_letter_code
_entity_poly.pdbx_strand_id
1 'polypeptide(L)'
;MDRPAVSGPMDLPIMHDSDRYELVKDIGSGNFGVARLMRDKQSNELVAVKYIERGEKIDENVKREIINHRSLRHPNIVRFKEVILTPTHLAIVMEYAAGGELFERICNAGRFSEDEARFFFQQLISGVSYCHAMQVCHRDLKLENTLLDGSPAPRLKICDFGYSKSSVLHSQPKSTVGTPAYIAPEVLLKKEYDGKLADVWSCGVTLYVMLVGAYPFEDPDEPKNFKKTIHRILNVQYAIPDYVHISPECQNLISRIFVADSAKRISIPEIRNHEWFLKNLPADIMNDNVMNSQFDESDQPGQSIEEIMQIVAEATVPPAGTQSLNQYLTGSLDLEDDMDEDLESDLDDLDIDSSGEIVYAM
;
A
#
# COMPACT_ATOMS: atom_id res chain seq x y z
N MET A 1 -8.53 -6.13 33.29
CA MET A 1 -7.13 -6.28 33.72
C MET A 1 -6.29 -6.22 32.46
N ASP A 2 -5.84 -5.01 32.13
CA ASP A 2 -5.04 -4.75 30.94
C ASP A 2 -3.65 -5.36 31.08
N ARG A 3 -3.28 -6.22 30.14
CA ARG A 3 -1.89 -6.64 29.97
C ARG A 3 -1.19 -5.56 29.14
N PRO A 4 -0.03 -5.04 29.58
CA PRO A 4 0.74 -4.10 28.76
C PRO A 4 1.27 -4.87 27.55
N ALA A 5 1.11 -4.29 26.36
CA ALA A 5 1.76 -4.79 25.16
C ALA A 5 3.28 -4.61 25.34
N VAL A 6 4.01 -5.71 25.50
CA VAL A 6 5.47 -5.71 25.49
C VAL A 6 5.90 -5.59 24.03
N SER A 7 6.22 -4.38 23.58
CA SER A 7 6.95 -4.17 22.34
C SER A 7 8.41 -4.54 22.57
N GLY A 8 8.91 -5.57 21.90
CA GLY A 8 10.35 -5.83 21.82
C GLY A 8 11.10 -4.63 21.20
N PRO A 9 12.43 -4.56 21.33
CA PRO A 9 13.21 -3.47 20.72
C PRO A 9 12.99 -3.49 19.21
N MET A 10 12.52 -2.38 18.65
CA MET A 10 12.42 -2.21 17.20
C MET A 10 13.82 -2.10 16.61
N ASP A 11 14.08 -2.81 15.51
CA ASP A 11 15.33 -2.74 14.77
C ASP A 11 15.41 -1.43 13.97
N LEU A 12 15.58 -0.33 14.69
CA LEU A 12 15.74 1.01 14.15
C LEU A 12 17.17 1.48 14.42
N PRO A 13 17.84 2.11 13.45
CA PRO A 13 19.15 2.68 13.70
C PRO A 13 19.07 3.79 14.76
N ILE A 14 20.21 4.07 15.39
CA ILE A 14 20.37 5.19 16.33
C ILE A 14 19.95 6.48 15.63
N MET A 15 19.46 7.45 16.41
CA MET A 15 19.14 8.78 15.90
C MET A 15 20.34 9.36 15.12
N HIS A 16 20.08 9.89 13.92
CA HIS A 16 21.06 10.48 13.02
C HIS A 16 20.61 11.88 12.61
N ASP A 17 21.51 12.66 12.01
CA ASP A 17 21.24 14.01 11.49
C ASP A 17 20.49 14.91 12.48
N SER A 18 20.85 14.79 13.76
CA SER A 18 20.18 15.48 14.88
C SER A 18 20.34 17.01 14.85
N ASP A 19 21.25 17.52 14.02
CA ASP A 19 21.41 18.94 13.72
C ASP A 19 20.26 19.47 12.87
N ARG A 20 19.70 18.66 11.97
CA ARG A 20 18.57 19.03 11.11
C ARG A 20 17.23 18.43 11.56
N TYR A 21 17.23 17.21 12.08
CA TYR A 21 16.01 16.50 12.48
C TYR A 21 15.92 16.32 14.00
N GLU A 22 14.74 16.58 14.55
CA GLU A 22 14.39 16.26 15.93
C GLU A 22 13.57 14.98 15.98
N LEU A 23 13.96 14.02 16.83
CA LEU A 23 13.18 12.81 17.06
C LEU A 23 11.89 13.17 17.81
N VAL A 24 10.75 12.84 17.22
CA VAL A 24 9.45 13.01 17.88
C VAL A 24 9.01 11.70 18.52
N LYS A 25 8.96 10.61 17.73
CA LYS A 25 8.48 9.31 18.19
C LYS A 25 8.85 8.20 17.20
N ASP A 26 9.18 7.01 17.68
CA ASP A 26 9.23 5.82 16.82
C ASP A 26 7.81 5.28 16.57
N ILE A 27 7.45 5.08 15.30
CA ILE A 27 6.15 4.59 14.84
C ILE A 27 6.31 3.11 14.45
N GLY A 28 5.85 2.21 15.33
CA GLY A 28 6.04 0.75 15.18
C GLY A 28 4.83 -0.03 14.68
N SER A 29 3.74 0.63 14.31
CA SER A 29 2.51 -0.02 13.86
C SER A 29 1.72 0.90 12.94
N GLY A 30 1.48 0.47 11.70
CA GLY A 30 0.75 1.21 10.66
C GLY A 30 1.33 0.97 9.25
N ASN A 31 0.76 1.60 8.22
CA ASN A 31 1.11 1.34 6.80
C ASN A 31 2.53 1.74 6.39
N PHE A 32 3.19 2.60 7.18
CA PHE A 32 4.61 2.93 6.96
C PHE A 32 5.56 1.79 7.34
N GLY A 33 5.06 0.75 8.03
CA GLY A 33 5.89 -0.27 8.67
C GLY A 33 6.60 0.30 9.91
N VAL A 34 7.74 -0.27 10.25
CA VAL A 34 8.63 0.29 11.29
C VAL A 34 9.24 1.59 10.74
N ALA A 35 8.76 2.72 11.23
CA ALA A 35 9.14 4.06 10.80
C ALA A 35 9.44 4.97 12.00
N ARG A 36 10.05 6.12 11.74
CA ARG A 36 10.34 7.12 12.77
C ARG A 36 9.72 8.47 12.39
N LEU A 37 8.99 9.06 13.32
CA LEU A 37 8.51 10.43 13.20
C LEU A 37 9.61 11.39 13.64
N MET A 38 9.99 12.27 12.73
CA MET A 38 10.91 13.36 13.00
C MET A 38 10.27 14.71 12.67
N ARG A 39 10.86 15.77 13.19
CA ARG A 39 10.54 17.15 12.84
C ARG A 39 11.77 17.77 12.17
N ASP A 40 11.61 18.28 10.95
CA ASP A 40 12.65 19.09 10.32
C ASP A 40 12.75 20.41 11.08
N LYS A 41 13.92 20.74 11.61
CA LYS A 41 14.14 21.95 12.42
C LYS A 41 14.12 23.23 11.60
N GLN A 42 14.34 23.14 10.28
CA GLN A 42 14.35 24.29 9.37
C GLN A 42 12.93 24.63 8.92
N SER A 43 12.17 23.64 8.42
CA SER A 43 10.81 23.85 7.94
C SER A 43 9.74 23.73 9.04
N ASN A 44 10.11 23.16 10.20
CA ASN A 44 9.20 22.78 11.29
C ASN A 44 8.13 21.75 10.89
N GLU A 45 8.27 21.12 9.71
CA GLU A 45 7.37 20.09 9.22
C GLU A 45 7.64 18.74 9.91
N LEU A 46 6.58 17.95 10.07
CA LEU A 46 6.70 16.55 10.48
C LEU A 46 7.01 15.68 9.26
N VAL A 47 7.95 14.76 9.43
CA VAL A 47 8.36 13.80 8.40
C VAL A 47 8.36 12.37 8.96
N ALA A 48 8.00 11.42 8.10
CA ALA A 48 8.15 10.00 8.37
C ALA A 48 9.46 9.52 7.75
N VAL A 49 10.25 8.76 8.51
CA VAL A 49 11.52 8.18 8.05
C VAL A 49 11.39 6.66 8.08
N LYS A 50 11.50 6.05 6.91
CA LYS A 50 11.52 4.58 6.74
C LYS A 50 12.96 4.11 6.54
N TYR A 51 13.29 2.96 7.07
CA TYR A 51 14.65 2.41 7.02
C TYR A 51 14.69 1.10 6.24
N ILE A 52 15.72 0.95 5.42
CA ILE A 52 16.08 -0.31 4.75
C ILE A 52 17.52 -0.62 5.13
N GLU A 53 17.80 -1.82 5.62
CA GLU A 53 19.18 -2.24 5.91
C GLU A 53 20.05 -2.15 4.66
N ARG A 54 21.29 -1.69 4.83
CA ARG A 54 22.28 -1.65 3.75
C ARG A 54 22.66 -3.05 3.28
N GLY A 55 23.04 -3.18 2.02
CA GLY A 55 23.41 -4.46 1.41
C GLY A 55 22.39 -4.95 0.38
N GLU A 56 22.18 -6.26 0.34
CA GLU A 56 21.41 -6.96 -0.69
C GLU A 56 19.93 -6.57 -0.77
N LYS A 57 19.36 -6.04 0.33
CA LYS A 57 17.97 -5.53 0.34
C LYS A 57 17.78 -4.29 -0.53
N ILE A 58 18.87 -3.58 -0.86
CA ILE A 58 18.84 -2.39 -1.71
C ILE A 58 19.11 -2.85 -3.14
N ASP A 59 18.04 -3.27 -3.80
CA ASP A 59 18.06 -3.76 -5.17
C ASP A 59 17.61 -2.69 -6.19
N GLU A 60 17.59 -3.07 -7.46
CA GLU A 60 17.09 -2.21 -8.54
C GLU A 60 15.59 -1.89 -8.43
N ASN A 61 14.82 -2.63 -7.63
CA ASN A 61 13.41 -2.31 -7.38
C ASN A 61 13.30 -1.15 -6.38
N VAL A 62 14.03 -1.20 -5.25
CA VAL A 62 14.08 -0.11 -4.28
C VAL A 62 14.52 1.20 -4.94
N LYS A 63 15.58 1.14 -5.74
CA LYS A 63 16.08 2.28 -6.51
C LYS A 63 15.01 2.86 -7.44
N ARG A 64 14.33 2.01 -8.21
CA ARG A 64 13.23 2.42 -9.10
C ARG A 64 12.07 3.06 -8.33
N GLU A 65 11.70 2.50 -7.19
CA GLU A 65 10.65 3.03 -6.33
C GLU A 65 11.01 4.41 -5.75
N ILE A 66 12.25 4.64 -5.34
CA ILE A 66 12.73 5.95 -4.86
C ILE A 66 12.62 6.99 -5.97
N ILE A 67 13.10 6.67 -7.18
CA ILE A 67 13.06 7.60 -8.32
C ILE A 67 11.61 7.89 -8.74
N ASN A 68 10.76 6.86 -8.79
CA ASN A 68 9.35 7.03 -9.09
C ASN A 68 8.67 7.91 -8.03
N HIS A 69 8.87 7.65 -6.74
CA HIS A 69 8.31 8.46 -5.65
C HIS A 69 8.74 9.92 -5.74
N ARG A 70 10.03 10.19 -5.97
CA ARG A 70 10.56 11.54 -6.16
C ARG A 70 9.87 12.29 -7.31
N SER A 71 9.50 11.58 -8.37
CA SER A 71 8.83 12.16 -9.53
C SER A 71 7.36 12.50 -9.28
N LEU A 72 6.73 11.89 -8.27
CA LEU A 72 5.33 12.12 -7.97
C LEU A 72 5.15 13.38 -7.13
N ARG A 73 4.61 14.43 -7.76
CA ARG A 73 4.29 15.71 -7.12
C ARG A 73 2.82 15.99 -7.29
N HIS A 74 2.04 15.57 -6.30
CA HIS A 74 0.60 15.77 -6.27
C HIS A 74 0.13 15.95 -4.82
N PRO A 75 -0.79 16.87 -4.53
CA PRO A 75 -1.16 17.16 -3.16
C PRO A 75 -1.88 16.00 -2.46
N ASN A 76 -2.46 15.07 -3.23
CA ASN A 76 -3.08 13.84 -2.73
C ASN A 76 -2.17 12.60 -2.72
N ILE A 77 -0.86 12.78 -2.90
CA ILE A 77 0.14 11.72 -2.77
C ILE A 77 1.12 12.16 -1.67
N VAL A 78 1.57 11.23 -0.83
CA VAL A 78 2.64 11.49 0.13
C VAL A 78 3.89 11.95 -0.62
N ARG A 79 4.45 13.10 -0.25
CA ARG A 79 5.61 13.67 -0.94
C ARG A 79 6.92 13.04 -0.46
N PHE A 80 7.76 12.62 -1.41
CA PHE A 80 9.17 12.31 -1.15
C PHE A 80 9.94 13.58 -0.76
N LYS A 81 10.76 13.51 0.28
CA LYS A 81 11.62 14.63 0.71
C LYS A 81 13.08 14.36 0.30
N GLU A 82 13.68 13.30 0.81
CA GLU A 82 15.09 12.97 0.57
C GLU A 82 15.44 11.53 0.98
N VAL A 83 16.66 11.10 0.65
CA VAL A 83 17.31 9.91 1.21
C VAL A 83 18.56 10.28 1.99
N ILE A 84 18.80 9.59 3.10
CA ILE A 84 19.96 9.79 3.96
C ILE A 84 20.67 8.45 4.13
N LEU A 85 21.98 8.43 3.91
CA LEU A 85 22.80 7.27 4.19
C LEU A 85 23.21 7.26 5.66
N THR A 86 22.89 6.18 6.36
CA THR A 86 23.40 5.94 7.72
C THR A 86 24.44 4.81 7.71
N PRO A 87 25.19 4.59 8.80
CA PRO A 87 26.15 3.48 8.85
C PRO A 87 25.52 2.10 8.63
N THR A 88 24.25 1.91 8.98
CA THR A 88 23.57 0.59 8.94
C THR A 88 22.41 0.50 7.95
N HIS A 89 21.76 1.62 7.65
CA HIS A 89 20.53 1.67 6.85
C HIS A 89 20.54 2.80 5.81
N LEU A 90 19.76 2.63 4.75
CA LEU A 90 19.24 3.72 3.94
C LEU A 90 17.97 4.26 4.59
N ALA A 91 17.96 5.55 4.92
CA ALA A 91 16.79 6.24 5.45
C ALA A 91 16.07 6.98 4.31
N ILE A 92 14.77 6.78 4.19
CA ILE A 92 13.90 7.41 3.19
C ILE A 92 12.96 8.35 3.92
N VAL A 93 13.13 9.65 3.72
CA VAL A 93 12.36 10.71 4.37
C VAL A 93 11.20 11.13 3.48
N MET A 94 9.99 11.16 4.03
CA MET A 94 8.77 11.50 3.32
C MET A 94 7.82 12.34 4.19
N GLU A 95 6.85 12.99 3.56
CA GLU A 95 5.78 13.73 4.24
C GLU A 95 5.05 12.84 5.26
N TYR A 96 4.81 13.37 6.46
CA TYR A 96 3.98 12.70 7.44
C TYR A 96 2.52 13.18 7.39
N ALA A 97 1.60 12.26 7.15
CA ALA A 97 0.17 12.50 7.19
C ALA A 97 -0.37 12.28 8.62
N ALA A 98 -0.53 13.39 9.37
CA ALA A 98 -0.85 13.35 10.81
C ALA A 98 -2.32 13.04 11.15
N GLY A 99 -3.21 12.98 10.16
CA GLY A 99 -4.65 12.75 10.35
C GLY A 99 -5.05 11.28 10.50
N GLY A 100 -4.09 10.36 10.46
CA GLY A 100 -4.32 8.92 10.58
C GLY A 100 -4.84 8.28 9.29
N GLU A 101 -5.41 7.09 9.41
CA GLU A 101 -5.89 6.30 8.27
C GLU A 101 -7.34 6.69 7.91
N LEU A 102 -7.65 6.70 6.60
CA LEU A 102 -9.01 6.92 6.14
C LEU A 102 -9.97 5.85 6.69
N PHE A 103 -9.50 4.60 6.79
CA PHE A 103 -10.28 3.50 7.33
C PHE A 103 -10.70 3.73 8.79
N GLU A 104 -9.78 4.17 9.66
CA GLU A 104 -10.10 4.50 11.06
C GLU A 104 -11.17 5.60 11.15
N ARG A 105 -11.10 6.61 10.28
CA ARG A 105 -12.12 7.66 10.21
C ARG A 105 -13.50 7.10 9.83
N ILE A 106 -13.55 6.18 8.87
CA ILE A 106 -14.79 5.50 8.47
C ILE A 106 -15.34 4.69 9.64
N CYS A 107 -14.51 3.87 10.30
CA CYS A 107 -14.91 3.06 11.45
C CYS A 107 -15.48 3.92 12.60
N ASN A 108 -14.84 5.06 12.88
CA ASN A 108 -15.30 5.98 13.92
C ASN A 108 -16.64 6.66 13.57
N ALA A 109 -16.88 6.94 12.29
CA ALA A 109 -18.16 7.48 11.80
C ALA A 109 -19.23 6.39 11.58
N GLY A 110 -18.84 5.12 11.56
CA GLY A 110 -19.62 3.99 11.05
C GLY A 110 -19.67 3.96 9.52
N ARG A 111 -20.14 5.05 8.91
CA ARG A 111 -20.14 5.30 7.46
C ARG A 111 -20.21 6.79 7.18
N PHE A 112 -19.78 7.21 6.00
CA PHE A 112 -19.90 8.60 5.57
C PHE A 112 -21.24 8.89 4.91
N SER A 113 -21.58 10.19 4.90
CA SER A 113 -22.60 10.70 3.99
C SER A 113 -22.10 10.61 2.55
N GLU A 114 -23.02 10.61 1.59
CA GLU A 114 -22.66 10.59 0.17
C GLU A 114 -21.79 11.80 -0.23
N ASP A 115 -22.01 12.97 0.40
CA ASP A 115 -21.23 14.17 0.14
C ASP A 115 -19.80 14.07 0.69
N GLU A 116 -19.62 13.53 1.89
CA GLU A 116 -18.28 13.31 2.47
C GLU A 116 -17.53 12.20 1.71
N ALA A 117 -18.22 11.11 1.33
CA ALA A 117 -17.64 10.07 0.49
C ALA A 117 -17.20 10.62 -0.88
N ARG A 118 -18.00 11.51 -1.49
CA ARG A 118 -17.64 12.18 -2.75
C ARG A 118 -16.40 13.07 -2.58
N PHE A 119 -16.33 13.84 -1.51
CA PHE A 119 -15.19 14.72 -1.23
C PHE A 119 -13.86 13.94 -1.17
N PHE A 120 -13.82 12.79 -0.50
CA PHE A 120 -12.63 11.93 -0.49
C PHE A 120 -12.42 11.19 -1.81
N PHE A 121 -13.49 10.73 -2.45
CA PHE A 121 -13.39 10.02 -3.74
C PHE A 121 -12.84 10.92 -4.86
N GLN A 122 -13.21 12.20 -4.90
CA GLN A 122 -12.65 13.18 -5.83
C GLN A 122 -11.13 13.32 -5.68
N GLN A 123 -10.66 13.38 -4.43
CA GLN A 123 -9.23 13.45 -4.12
C GLN A 123 -8.49 12.15 -4.47
N LEU A 124 -9.11 10.99 -4.19
CA LEU A 124 -8.56 9.69 -4.55
C LEU A 124 -8.38 9.56 -6.07
N ILE A 125 -9.43 9.84 -6.84
CA ILE A 125 -9.40 9.76 -8.30
C ILE A 125 -8.41 10.76 -8.89
N SER A 126 -8.30 11.96 -8.32
CA SER A 126 -7.29 12.95 -8.71
C SER A 126 -5.86 12.39 -8.54
N GLY A 127 -5.53 11.85 -7.36
CA GLY A 127 -4.23 11.22 -7.10
C GLY A 127 -3.94 10.01 -8.00
N VAL A 128 -4.91 9.11 -8.17
CA VAL A 128 -4.77 7.92 -9.03
C VAL A 128 -4.61 8.30 -10.51
N SER A 129 -5.38 9.27 -10.98
CA SER A 129 -5.26 9.83 -12.33
C SER A 129 -3.86 10.37 -12.59
N TYR A 130 -3.29 11.08 -11.62
CA TYR A 130 -1.92 11.59 -11.71
C TYR A 130 -0.88 10.47 -11.77
N CYS A 131 -0.99 9.46 -10.91
CA CYS A 131 -0.12 8.27 -10.97
C CYS A 131 -0.18 7.61 -12.37
N HIS A 132 -1.39 7.41 -12.90
CA HIS A 132 -1.60 6.80 -14.21
C HIS A 132 -1.00 7.60 -15.37
N ALA A 133 -1.00 8.93 -15.27
CA ALA A 133 -0.37 9.84 -16.23
C ALA A 133 1.16 9.72 -16.19
N MET A 134 1.74 9.55 -15.00
CA MET A 134 3.16 9.29 -14.79
C MET A 134 3.58 7.84 -15.12
N GLN A 135 2.69 7.06 -15.75
CA GLN A 135 2.87 5.62 -16.07
C GLN A 135 3.17 4.75 -14.84
N VAL A 136 2.81 5.23 -13.66
CA VAL A 136 2.83 4.46 -12.41
C VAL A 136 1.42 3.93 -12.20
N CYS A 137 1.20 2.64 -12.45
CA CYS A 137 0.02 1.96 -11.91
C CYS A 137 0.35 1.51 -10.50
N HIS A 138 -0.56 1.77 -9.56
CA HIS A 138 -0.27 1.62 -8.15
C HIS A 138 -0.28 0.15 -7.76
N ARG A 139 -1.20 -0.65 -8.34
CA ARG A 139 -1.28 -2.12 -8.18
C ARG A 139 -1.50 -2.63 -6.75
N ASP A 140 -1.46 -1.75 -5.75
CA ASP A 140 -1.69 -2.04 -4.33
C ASP A 140 -2.52 -0.93 -3.64
N LEU A 141 -3.42 -0.29 -4.40
CA LEU A 141 -4.38 0.69 -3.85
C LEU A 141 -5.30 -0.03 -2.88
N LYS A 142 -5.12 0.29 -1.59
CA LYS A 142 -5.92 -0.21 -0.46
C LYS A 142 -6.27 0.96 0.45
N LEU A 143 -7.42 0.89 1.13
CA LEU A 143 -7.79 1.90 2.14
C LEU A 143 -6.79 1.97 3.28
N GLU A 144 -6.18 0.84 3.64
CA GLU A 144 -5.09 0.78 4.63
C GLU A 144 -3.99 1.76 4.19
N ASN A 145 -3.57 1.73 2.93
CA ASN A 145 -2.53 2.62 2.39
C ASN A 145 -2.99 4.07 2.11
N THR A 146 -4.21 4.45 2.49
CA THR A 146 -4.76 5.80 2.29
C THR A 146 -4.84 6.56 3.60
N LEU A 147 -4.06 7.64 3.69
CA LEU A 147 -3.92 8.46 4.89
C LEU A 147 -4.67 9.78 4.76
N LEU A 148 -4.79 10.48 5.87
CA LEU A 148 -5.32 11.82 5.96
C LEU A 148 -4.27 12.77 6.52
N ASP A 149 -4.21 13.99 6.02
CA ASP A 149 -3.42 15.04 6.67
C ASP A 149 -4.08 15.54 7.96
N GLY A 150 -3.33 16.29 8.77
CA GLY A 150 -3.83 16.83 10.04
C GLY A 150 -4.67 18.11 9.90
N SER A 151 -5.11 18.46 8.69
CA SER A 151 -5.84 19.71 8.47
C SER A 151 -7.30 19.62 8.94
N PRO A 152 -7.95 20.75 9.25
CA PRO A 152 -9.37 20.76 9.65
C PRO A 152 -10.33 20.20 8.59
N ALA A 153 -9.95 20.32 7.31
CA ALA A 153 -10.64 19.74 6.17
C ALA A 153 -9.69 18.70 5.54
N PRO A 154 -9.67 17.45 6.05
CA PRO A 154 -8.58 16.53 5.82
C PRO A 154 -8.36 16.26 4.34
N ARG A 155 -7.11 16.38 3.91
CA ARG A 155 -6.71 15.97 2.57
C ARG A 155 -6.32 14.51 2.56
N LEU A 156 -6.81 13.80 1.55
CA LEU A 156 -6.43 12.41 1.29
C LEU A 156 -4.98 12.35 0.82
N LYS A 157 -4.20 11.44 1.37
CA LYS A 157 -2.79 11.19 1.04
C LYS A 157 -2.61 9.71 0.69
N ILE A 158 -2.42 9.43 -0.59
CA ILE A 158 -2.07 8.09 -1.07
C ILE A 158 -0.62 7.82 -0.66
N CYS A 159 -0.41 6.73 0.07
CA CYS A 159 0.90 6.30 0.56
C CYS A 159 1.22 4.91 0.01
N ASP A 160 2.02 4.80 -1.04
CA ASP A 160 2.48 3.49 -1.52
C ASP A 160 3.82 3.56 -2.24
N PHE A 161 4.86 3.29 -1.48
CA PHE A 161 6.17 3.01 -2.04
C PHE A 161 6.68 1.76 -1.34
N GLY A 162 6.65 0.66 -2.10
CA GLY A 162 6.86 -0.73 -1.71
C GLY A 162 8.25 -1.08 -1.17
N TYR A 163 8.92 -0.14 -0.50
CA TYR A 163 10.28 -0.21 0.05
C TYR A 163 10.54 -1.41 0.97
N SER A 164 9.51 -2.17 1.34
CA SER A 164 9.56 -3.27 2.30
C SER A 164 8.99 -4.60 1.77
N LYS A 165 8.82 -4.77 0.44
CA LYS A 165 8.31 -6.05 -0.11
C LYS A 165 9.19 -7.28 0.18
N SER A 166 10.37 -7.11 0.78
CA SER A 166 11.20 -8.20 1.32
C SER A 166 10.68 -8.78 2.64
N SER A 167 9.87 -8.06 3.42
CA SER A 167 9.44 -8.49 4.76
C SER A 167 7.94 -8.83 4.82
N VAL A 168 7.53 -9.87 4.11
CA VAL A 168 6.18 -10.47 4.25
C VAL A 168 5.97 -11.12 5.63
N LEU A 169 6.98 -11.15 6.52
CA LEU A 169 6.96 -11.99 7.73
C LEU A 169 7.11 -11.27 9.08
N HIS A 170 7.27 -9.95 9.18
CA HIS A 170 7.61 -9.32 10.48
C HIS A 170 6.83 -8.07 10.93
N SER A 171 5.81 -7.62 10.20
CA SER A 171 4.79 -6.76 10.83
C SER A 171 3.88 -7.66 11.65
N GLN A 172 3.81 -7.45 12.97
CA GLN A 172 2.88 -8.18 13.83
C GLN A 172 1.47 -8.24 13.21
N PRO A 173 0.81 -9.41 13.21
CA PRO A 173 -0.44 -9.64 12.53
C PRO A 173 -1.59 -8.95 13.27
N LYS A 174 -1.82 -7.67 12.97
CA LYS A 174 -3.10 -7.00 13.23
C LYS A 174 -3.83 -6.57 11.96
N SER A 175 -3.17 -6.64 10.79
CA SER A 175 -3.83 -6.65 9.49
C SER A 175 -3.54 -8.02 8.86
N THR A 176 -4.60 -8.80 8.70
CA THR A 176 -4.59 -10.05 7.95
C THR A 176 -4.10 -9.73 6.55
N VAL A 177 -3.14 -10.50 6.03
CA VAL A 177 -2.72 -10.55 4.61
C VAL A 177 -3.82 -9.96 3.70
N GLY A 178 -3.63 -8.71 3.26
CA GLY A 178 -4.59 -7.77 2.64
C GLY A 178 -6.05 -8.21 2.43
N THR A 179 -7.01 -7.35 2.79
CA THR A 179 -8.42 -7.60 2.48
C THR A 179 -8.62 -7.94 0.99
N PRO A 180 -9.05 -9.17 0.65
CA PRO A 180 -9.13 -9.64 -0.74
C PRO A 180 -10.12 -8.83 -1.58
N ALA A 181 -11.03 -8.07 -0.95
CA ALA A 181 -12.02 -7.25 -1.64
C ALA A 181 -11.41 -6.26 -2.64
N TYR A 182 -10.19 -5.75 -2.38
CA TYR A 182 -9.47 -4.85 -3.30
C TYR A 182 -8.95 -5.54 -4.56
N ILE A 183 -8.87 -6.87 -4.57
CA ILE A 183 -8.31 -7.61 -5.69
C ILE A 183 -9.38 -7.72 -6.77
N ALA A 184 -9.14 -7.08 -7.91
CA ALA A 184 -10.04 -7.17 -9.05
C ALA A 184 -10.09 -8.61 -9.62
N PRO A 185 -11.23 -9.05 -10.20
CA PRO A 185 -11.39 -10.42 -10.71
C PRO A 185 -10.29 -10.86 -11.69
N GLU A 186 -9.85 -9.98 -12.58
CA GLU A 186 -8.81 -10.27 -13.55
C GLU A 186 -7.42 -10.48 -12.94
N VAL A 187 -7.15 -9.90 -11.77
CA VAL A 187 -5.89 -10.09 -11.03
C VAL A 187 -5.81 -11.51 -10.46
N LEU A 188 -6.96 -12.12 -10.16
CA LEU A 188 -7.05 -13.50 -9.68
C LEU A 188 -7.01 -14.53 -10.82
N LEU A 189 -7.57 -14.18 -11.98
CA LEU A 189 -7.81 -15.12 -13.08
C LEU A 189 -6.76 -15.08 -14.20
N LYS A 190 -6.13 -13.93 -14.44
CA LYS A 190 -5.25 -13.72 -15.59
C LYS A 190 -3.80 -13.61 -15.15
N LYS A 191 -2.91 -14.16 -15.97
CA LYS A 191 -1.45 -13.97 -15.80
C LYS A 191 -1.02 -12.54 -16.08
N GLU A 192 -1.68 -11.88 -17.04
CA GLU A 192 -1.43 -10.49 -17.42
C GLU A 192 -2.76 -9.71 -17.38
N TYR A 193 -2.71 -8.49 -16.85
CA TYR A 193 -3.88 -7.62 -16.69
C TYR A 193 -3.45 -6.15 -16.80
N ASP A 194 -4.42 -5.28 -17.08
CA ASP A 194 -4.21 -3.84 -17.06
C ASP A 194 -4.29 -3.32 -15.61
N GLY A 195 -3.15 -2.94 -15.06
CA GLY A 195 -3.07 -2.41 -13.69
C GLY A 195 -3.90 -1.15 -13.47
N LYS A 196 -4.12 -0.31 -14.51
CA LYS A 196 -4.92 0.91 -14.38
C LYS A 196 -6.41 0.57 -14.17
N LEU A 197 -6.90 -0.48 -14.82
CA LEU A 197 -8.29 -0.94 -14.65
C LEU A 197 -8.48 -1.69 -13.32
N ALA A 198 -7.46 -2.38 -12.84
CA ALA A 198 -7.46 -2.96 -11.49
C ALA A 198 -7.50 -1.87 -10.42
N ASP A 199 -6.74 -0.78 -10.58
CA ASP A 199 -6.78 0.39 -9.68
C ASP A 199 -8.18 1.02 -9.60
N VAL A 200 -8.96 1.04 -10.70
CA VAL A 200 -10.35 1.51 -10.68
C VAL A 200 -11.24 0.63 -9.80
N TRP A 201 -11.05 -0.68 -9.81
CA TRP A 201 -11.77 -1.58 -8.91
C TRP A 201 -11.48 -1.25 -7.44
N SER A 202 -10.20 -1.06 -7.09
CA SER A 202 -9.80 -0.64 -5.75
C SER A 202 -10.41 0.70 -5.32
N CYS A 203 -10.52 1.66 -6.25
CA CYS A 203 -11.24 2.91 -5.99
C CYS A 203 -12.72 2.65 -5.70
N GLY A 204 -13.38 1.76 -6.43
CA GLY A 204 -14.77 1.35 -6.17
C GLY A 204 -14.96 0.71 -4.80
N VAL A 205 -14.05 -0.17 -4.39
CA VAL A 205 -14.05 -0.77 -3.04
C VAL A 205 -13.95 0.32 -1.98
N THR A 206 -13.04 1.27 -2.16
CA THR A 206 -12.88 2.44 -1.27
C THR A 206 -14.17 3.24 -1.18
N LEU A 207 -14.80 3.58 -2.31
CA LEU A 207 -16.08 4.28 -2.36
C LEU A 207 -17.18 3.52 -1.61
N TYR A 208 -17.29 2.23 -1.85
CA TYR A 208 -18.27 1.38 -1.20
C TYR A 208 -18.10 1.36 0.32
N VAL A 209 -16.87 1.16 0.80
CA VAL A 209 -16.58 1.14 2.24
C VAL A 209 -16.86 2.49 2.89
N MET A 210 -16.57 3.61 2.22
CA MET A 210 -16.95 4.94 2.72
C MET A 210 -18.47 5.07 2.89
N LEU A 211 -19.27 4.58 1.93
CA LEU A 211 -20.73 4.72 1.94
C LEU A 211 -21.43 3.73 2.88
N VAL A 212 -20.89 2.52 3.02
CA VAL A 212 -21.56 1.40 3.71
C VAL A 212 -20.93 1.11 5.07
N GLY A 213 -19.64 1.38 5.25
CA GLY A 213 -18.89 1.03 6.48
C GLY A 213 -18.39 -0.41 6.52
N ALA A 214 -18.59 -1.18 5.45
CA ALA A 214 -18.20 -2.58 5.34
C ALA A 214 -17.71 -2.89 3.91
N TYR A 215 -16.98 -4.00 3.74
CA TYR A 215 -16.46 -4.42 2.45
C TYR A 215 -17.56 -5.01 1.53
N PRO A 216 -17.53 -4.74 0.22
CA PRO A 216 -18.61 -5.12 -0.71
C PRO A 216 -18.78 -6.63 -0.91
N PHE A 217 -17.69 -7.38 -0.86
CA PHE A 217 -17.66 -8.82 -1.17
C PHE A 217 -17.42 -9.71 0.04
N GLU A 218 -17.17 -9.12 1.21
CA GLU A 218 -17.04 -9.88 2.45
C GLU A 218 -18.41 -10.32 2.95
N ASP A 219 -18.43 -11.52 3.53
CA ASP A 219 -19.60 -12.03 4.21
C ASP A 219 -19.69 -11.43 5.62
N PRO A 220 -20.79 -10.74 5.99
CA PRO A 220 -20.95 -10.19 7.33
C PRO A 220 -20.89 -11.25 8.45
N ASP A 221 -21.35 -12.47 8.17
CA ASP A 221 -21.39 -13.56 9.14
C ASP A 221 -20.05 -14.34 9.18
N GLU A 222 -19.32 -14.34 8.07
CA GLU A 222 -18.03 -15.04 7.91
C GLU A 222 -16.93 -14.14 7.29
N PRO A 223 -16.54 -13.02 7.92
CA PRO A 223 -15.65 -12.02 7.30
C PRO A 223 -14.24 -12.54 7.01
N LYS A 224 -13.80 -13.62 7.68
CA LYS A 224 -12.49 -14.25 7.48
C LYS A 224 -12.51 -15.41 6.47
N ASN A 225 -13.65 -15.69 5.83
CA ASN A 225 -13.76 -16.75 4.84
C ASN A 225 -13.30 -16.24 3.46
N PHE A 226 -11.98 -16.23 3.25
CA PHE A 226 -11.36 -15.78 2.01
C PHE A 226 -11.93 -16.47 0.76
N LYS A 227 -12.21 -17.78 0.82
CA LYS A 227 -12.76 -18.53 -0.32
C LYS A 227 -14.13 -18.01 -0.74
N LYS A 228 -14.98 -17.67 0.24
CA LYS A 228 -16.31 -17.09 0.00
C LYS A 228 -16.20 -15.67 -0.57
N THR A 229 -15.32 -14.85 -0.02
CA THR A 229 -15.06 -13.49 -0.54
C THR A 229 -14.56 -13.52 -1.98
N ILE A 230 -13.60 -14.40 -2.30
CA ILE A 230 -13.10 -14.58 -3.67
C ILE A 230 -14.21 -15.05 -4.61
N HIS A 231 -15.04 -16.00 -4.19
CA HIS A 231 -16.19 -16.43 -5.00
C HIS A 231 -17.16 -15.27 -5.30
N ARG A 232 -17.43 -14.41 -4.31
CA ARG A 232 -18.28 -13.22 -4.49
C ARG A 232 -17.63 -12.19 -5.40
N ILE A 233 -16.31 -11.98 -5.32
CA ILE A 233 -15.57 -11.09 -6.23
C ILE A 233 -15.69 -11.56 -7.68
N LEU A 234 -15.42 -12.84 -7.95
CA LEU A 234 -15.43 -13.41 -9.30
C LEU A 234 -16.83 -13.35 -9.94
N ASN A 235 -17.89 -13.44 -9.13
CA ASN A 235 -19.28 -13.33 -9.57
C ASN A 235 -19.87 -11.92 -9.40
N VAL A 236 -19.08 -10.95 -8.93
CA VAL A 236 -19.50 -9.56 -8.65
C VAL A 236 -20.73 -9.47 -7.75
N GLN A 237 -20.74 -10.26 -6.68
CA GLN A 237 -21.85 -10.38 -5.73
C GLN A 237 -21.68 -9.42 -4.54
N TYR A 238 -22.17 -8.20 -4.71
CA TYR A 238 -22.29 -7.19 -3.65
C TYR A 238 -23.74 -6.71 -3.52
N ALA A 239 -24.10 -6.18 -2.36
CA ALA A 239 -25.42 -5.63 -2.12
C ALA A 239 -25.32 -4.45 -1.16
N ILE A 240 -25.84 -3.29 -1.59
CA ILE A 240 -25.94 -2.11 -0.72
C ILE A 240 -27.10 -2.35 0.24
N PRO A 241 -26.89 -2.30 1.57
CA PRO A 241 -27.97 -2.57 2.52
C PRO A 241 -29.11 -1.54 2.41
N ASP A 242 -30.36 -1.98 2.65
CA ASP A 242 -31.56 -1.15 2.49
C ASP A 242 -31.57 0.13 3.35
N TYR A 243 -30.87 0.11 4.48
CA TYR A 243 -30.72 1.27 5.37
C TYR A 243 -29.72 2.33 4.85
N VAL A 244 -28.96 2.00 3.80
CA VAL A 244 -28.01 2.92 3.16
C VAL A 244 -28.67 3.50 1.91
N HIS A 245 -29.20 4.71 2.06
CA HIS A 245 -29.78 5.44 0.94
C HIS A 245 -28.70 6.22 0.19
N ILE A 246 -28.51 5.90 -1.09
CA ILE A 246 -27.63 6.61 -2.02
C ILE A 246 -28.40 7.06 -3.25
N SER A 247 -27.90 8.08 -3.92
CA SER A 247 -28.48 8.60 -5.16
C SER A 247 -28.39 7.60 -6.32
N PRO A 248 -29.32 7.67 -7.30
CA PRO A 248 -29.23 6.85 -8.52
C PRO A 248 -27.91 7.03 -9.27
N GLU A 249 -27.34 8.24 -9.26
CA GLU A 249 -26.06 8.54 -9.89
C GLU A 249 -24.90 7.85 -9.15
N CYS A 250 -24.94 7.80 -7.82
CA CYS A 250 -23.97 7.05 -7.03
C CYS A 250 -24.04 5.55 -7.32
N GLN A 251 -25.25 5.01 -7.37
CA GLN A 251 -25.48 3.60 -7.67
C GLN A 251 -25.02 3.26 -9.10
N ASN A 252 -25.28 4.15 -10.06
CA ASN A 252 -24.79 4.02 -11.44
C ASN A 252 -23.26 3.95 -11.47
N LEU A 253 -22.57 4.86 -10.77
CA LEU A 253 -21.11 4.85 -10.72
C LEU A 253 -20.56 3.53 -10.15
N ILE A 254 -21.07 3.06 -9.01
CA ILE A 254 -20.64 1.80 -8.38
C ILE A 254 -20.85 0.61 -9.32
N SER A 255 -22.02 0.52 -9.96
CA SER A 255 -22.33 -0.57 -10.91
C SER A 255 -21.47 -0.57 -12.16
N ARG A 256 -20.97 0.60 -12.60
CA ARG A 256 -20.02 0.72 -13.72
C ARG A 256 -18.57 0.42 -13.31
N ILE A 257 -18.23 0.52 -12.03
CA ILE A 257 -16.92 0.14 -11.48
C ILE A 257 -16.85 -1.37 -11.21
N PHE A 258 -17.85 -1.92 -10.51
CA PHE A 258 -17.92 -3.35 -10.22
C PHE A 258 -18.43 -4.13 -11.43
N VAL A 259 -17.53 -4.29 -12.41
CA VAL A 259 -17.72 -5.07 -13.63
C VAL A 259 -16.57 -6.07 -13.74
N ALA A 260 -16.90 -7.37 -13.87
CA ALA A 260 -15.90 -8.44 -13.94
C ALA A 260 -15.03 -8.35 -15.20
N ASP A 261 -15.65 -8.04 -16.34
CA ASP A 261 -14.94 -7.81 -17.58
C ASP A 261 -14.24 -6.45 -17.54
N SER A 262 -12.93 -6.46 -17.30
CA SER A 262 -12.12 -5.25 -17.19
C SER A 262 -12.25 -4.33 -18.40
N ALA A 263 -12.44 -4.88 -19.62
CA ALA A 263 -12.59 -4.07 -20.84
C ALA A 263 -13.90 -3.27 -20.90
N LYS A 264 -14.90 -3.64 -20.10
CA LYS A 264 -16.20 -2.93 -19.96
C LYS A 264 -16.28 -2.09 -18.69
N ARG A 265 -15.29 -2.19 -17.81
CA ARG A 265 -15.21 -1.40 -16.59
C ARG A 265 -14.99 0.06 -16.95
N ILE A 266 -15.68 0.95 -16.26
CA ILE A 266 -15.48 2.39 -16.42
C ILE A 266 -14.01 2.76 -16.16
N SER A 267 -13.48 3.69 -16.95
CA SER A 267 -12.11 4.19 -16.83
C SER A 267 -12.05 5.46 -15.94
N ILE A 268 -10.86 5.81 -15.45
CA ILE A 268 -10.65 7.07 -14.69
C ILE A 268 -11.15 8.31 -15.45
N PRO A 269 -10.87 8.51 -16.76
CA PRO A 269 -11.42 9.64 -17.51
C PRO A 269 -12.95 9.66 -17.54
N GLU A 270 -13.59 8.51 -17.66
CA GLU A 270 -15.06 8.43 -17.63
C GLU A 270 -15.62 8.72 -16.24
N ILE A 271 -14.95 8.27 -15.16
CA ILE A 271 -15.31 8.63 -13.77
C ILE A 271 -15.23 10.15 -13.59
N ARG A 272 -14.18 10.80 -14.07
CA ARG A 272 -14.01 12.27 -13.97
C ARG A 272 -15.11 13.05 -14.70
N ASN A 273 -15.76 12.44 -15.69
CA ASN A 273 -16.89 13.01 -16.42
C ASN A 273 -18.26 12.52 -15.93
N HIS A 274 -18.29 11.70 -14.88
CA HIS A 274 -19.53 11.15 -14.34
C HIS A 274 -20.30 12.21 -13.54
N GLU A 275 -21.63 12.27 -13.69
CA GLU A 275 -22.48 13.28 -13.03
C GLU A 275 -22.30 13.30 -11.51
N TRP A 276 -22.28 12.12 -10.89
CA TRP A 276 -22.01 11.99 -9.45
C TRP A 276 -20.66 12.57 -9.03
N PHE A 277 -19.62 12.43 -9.86
CA PHE A 277 -18.27 12.93 -9.57
C PHE A 277 -18.17 14.44 -9.74
N LEU A 278 -18.81 14.99 -10.78
CA LEU A 278 -18.78 16.41 -11.11
C LEU A 278 -19.54 17.28 -10.10
N LYS A 279 -20.49 16.70 -9.35
CA LYS A 279 -21.24 17.41 -8.33
C LYS A 279 -20.32 17.96 -7.23
N ASN A 280 -20.40 19.27 -6.98
CA ASN A 280 -19.59 19.99 -5.99
C ASN A 280 -18.08 19.79 -6.15
N LEU A 281 -17.59 19.51 -7.36
CA LEU A 281 -16.17 19.27 -7.61
C LEU A 281 -15.35 20.54 -7.33
N PRO A 282 -14.37 20.50 -6.40
CA PRO A 282 -13.51 21.63 -6.09
C PRO A 282 -12.69 22.11 -7.30
N ALA A 283 -12.50 23.42 -7.43
CA ALA A 283 -11.82 24.04 -8.57
C ALA A 283 -10.32 23.67 -8.65
N ASP A 284 -9.69 23.37 -7.52
CA ASP A 284 -8.31 22.89 -7.43
C ASP A 284 -8.15 21.49 -8.04
N ILE A 285 -9.16 20.62 -7.86
CA ILE A 285 -9.20 19.28 -8.49
C ILE A 285 -9.61 19.34 -9.97
N MET A 286 -10.43 20.33 -10.36
CA MET A 286 -10.80 20.50 -11.78
C MET A 286 -9.59 20.80 -12.67
N ASN A 287 -8.61 21.54 -12.15
CA ASN A 287 -7.42 21.97 -12.87
C ASN A 287 -6.17 21.33 -12.27
N ASP A 288 -5.89 20.07 -12.61
CA ASP A 288 -4.68 19.35 -12.20
C ASP A 288 -3.39 20.20 -12.38
N ASN A 289 -3.33 21.03 -13.44
CA ASN A 289 -2.21 21.96 -13.72
C ASN A 289 -2.09 23.13 -12.73
N VAL A 290 -3.19 23.66 -12.19
CA VAL A 290 -3.19 24.74 -11.19
C VAL A 290 -2.85 24.16 -9.82
N MET A 291 -3.35 22.96 -9.53
CA MET A 291 -3.01 22.20 -8.33
C MET A 291 -1.52 21.87 -8.26
N ASN A 292 -0.95 21.38 -9.35
CA ASN A 292 0.46 21.00 -9.43
C ASN A 292 1.38 22.23 -9.36
N SER A 293 1.00 23.36 -9.96
CA SER A 293 1.82 24.58 -9.96
C SER A 293 1.84 25.30 -8.60
N GLN A 294 0.72 25.34 -7.87
CA GLN A 294 0.71 25.89 -6.50
C GLN A 294 1.49 25.02 -5.49
N PHE A 295 1.61 23.71 -5.73
CA PHE A 295 2.35 22.78 -4.86
C PHE A 295 3.86 22.72 -5.17
N ASP A 296 4.29 23.26 -6.31
CA ASP A 296 5.69 23.29 -6.75
C ASP A 296 6.46 24.48 -6.12
N GLU A 297 5.77 25.46 -5.52
CA GLU A 297 6.36 26.77 -5.19
C GLU A 297 6.89 26.96 -3.76
N SER A 298 6.58 26.08 -2.79
CA SER A 298 7.01 26.28 -1.39
C SER A 298 8.06 25.25 -0.92
N ASP A 299 9.30 25.73 -0.93
CA ASP A 299 10.47 25.40 -0.10
C ASP A 299 11.31 24.13 -0.32
N GLN A 300 12.61 24.45 -0.55
CA GLN A 300 13.83 23.67 -0.68
C GLN A 300 14.14 23.02 -2.05
N PRO A 301 15.36 23.24 -2.61
CA PRO A 301 15.85 22.41 -3.70
C PRO A 301 16.08 21.00 -3.15
N GLY A 302 15.09 20.13 -3.32
CA GLY A 302 15.21 18.72 -2.97
C GLY A 302 16.42 18.09 -3.68
N GLN A 303 17.01 17.08 -3.05
CA GLN A 303 18.20 16.37 -3.55
C GLN A 303 18.12 16.09 -5.06
N SER A 304 19.23 16.30 -5.75
CA SER A 304 19.33 16.00 -7.18
C SER A 304 19.18 14.49 -7.42
N ILE A 305 18.78 14.09 -8.64
CA ILE A 305 18.70 12.66 -8.98
C ILE A 305 20.08 12.01 -8.84
N GLU A 306 21.15 12.73 -9.20
CA GLU A 306 22.53 12.25 -9.11
C GLU A 306 22.94 11.98 -7.66
N GLU A 307 22.65 12.90 -6.74
CA GLU A 307 22.89 12.72 -5.30
C GLU A 307 22.13 11.51 -4.74
N ILE A 308 20.85 11.39 -5.05
CA ILE A 308 20.02 10.26 -4.60
C ILE A 308 20.60 8.95 -5.10
N MET A 309 20.98 8.89 -6.37
CA MET A 309 21.54 7.68 -6.99
C MET A 309 22.90 7.32 -6.40
N GLN A 310 23.73 8.31 -6.06
CA GLN A 310 24.99 8.10 -5.38
C GLN A 310 24.77 7.51 -3.98
N ILE A 311 23.86 8.08 -3.20
CA ILE A 311 23.50 7.60 -1.86
C ILE A 311 22.95 6.17 -1.92
N VAL A 312 22.02 5.89 -2.84
CA VAL A 312 21.43 4.55 -3.01
C VAL A 312 22.50 3.54 -3.45
N ALA A 313 23.41 3.91 -4.35
CA ALA A 313 24.51 3.04 -4.76
C ALA A 313 25.46 2.73 -3.59
N GLU A 314 25.81 3.72 -2.78
CA GLU A 314 26.65 3.50 -1.59
C GLU A 314 25.94 2.64 -0.53
N ALA A 315 24.62 2.73 -0.43
CA ALA A 315 23.82 1.93 0.47
C ALA A 315 23.82 0.43 0.12
N THR A 316 24.12 0.04 -1.13
CA THR A 316 24.29 -1.37 -1.52
C THR A 316 25.51 -2.04 -0.85
N VAL A 317 26.44 -1.24 -0.32
CA VAL A 317 27.58 -1.75 0.45
C VAL A 317 27.15 -1.96 1.90
N PRO A 318 27.26 -3.20 2.45
CA PRO A 318 26.84 -3.49 3.81
C PRO A 318 27.75 -2.78 4.85
N PRO A 319 27.31 -2.70 6.12
CA PRO A 319 28.06 -2.02 7.18
C PRO A 319 29.43 -2.67 7.41
N ALA A 320 30.46 -1.86 7.67
CA ALA A 320 31.80 -2.36 7.96
C ALA A 320 31.77 -3.28 9.20
N GLY A 321 32.13 -4.57 9.02
CA GLY A 321 32.16 -5.59 10.08
C GLY A 321 31.34 -6.86 9.79
N THR A 322 30.40 -6.84 8.85
CA THR A 322 29.61 -8.04 8.46
C THR A 322 30.34 -8.96 7.48
N GLN A 323 31.25 -8.42 6.67
CA GLN A 323 32.10 -9.21 5.76
C GLN A 323 33.02 -10.20 6.51
N SER A 324 33.34 -9.94 7.79
CA SER A 324 34.19 -10.81 8.61
C SER A 324 33.46 -11.93 9.35
N LEU A 325 32.13 -12.08 9.27
CA LEU A 325 31.48 -13.27 9.86
C LEU A 325 31.28 -14.38 8.82
N ASN A 326 30.82 -14.03 7.61
CA ASN A 326 30.59 -15.03 6.57
C ASN A 326 31.90 -15.68 6.08
N GLN A 327 33.03 -14.98 6.13
CA GLN A 327 34.32 -15.54 5.71
C GLN A 327 34.96 -16.46 6.78
N TYR A 328 34.50 -16.42 8.03
CA TYR A 328 34.98 -17.30 9.10
C TYR A 328 34.07 -18.51 9.32
N LEU A 329 32.79 -18.43 8.96
CA LEU A 329 31.86 -19.57 9.04
C LEU A 329 32.03 -20.57 7.89
N THR A 330 32.52 -20.16 6.73
CA THR A 330 32.81 -21.08 5.60
C THR A 330 34.22 -21.66 5.63
N GLY A 331 35.06 -21.32 6.62
CA GLY A 331 36.48 -21.66 6.67
C GLY A 331 36.89 -22.60 7.80
N SER A 332 35.96 -23.18 8.55
CA SER A 332 36.31 -24.03 9.70
C SER A 332 35.24 -25.08 10.00
N LEU A 333 34.92 -25.96 9.05
CA LEU A 333 34.40 -27.30 9.32
C LEU A 333 34.76 -28.25 8.15
N ASP A 334 36.06 -28.44 7.92
CA ASP A 334 36.57 -29.64 7.24
C ASP A 334 37.00 -30.62 8.33
N LEU A 335 36.13 -31.58 8.64
CA LEU A 335 36.50 -32.85 9.24
C LEU A 335 35.73 -33.95 8.50
N GLU A 336 36.41 -34.55 7.53
CA GLU A 336 36.11 -35.89 7.01
C GLU A 336 36.32 -36.91 8.15
N ASP A 337 35.35 -37.80 8.35
CA ASP A 337 35.53 -39.26 8.24
C ASP A 337 34.29 -40.01 8.76
N ASP A 338 33.71 -40.79 7.83
CA ASP A 338 33.18 -42.15 7.97
C ASP A 338 32.19 -42.52 9.10
N MET A 339 30.95 -42.83 8.71
CA MET A 339 30.43 -44.21 8.76
C MET A 339 28.98 -44.34 8.25
N ASP A 340 28.86 -45.18 7.22
CA ASP A 340 27.83 -46.18 6.93
C ASP A 340 26.45 -45.76 6.37
N GLU A 341 26.35 -45.99 5.04
CA GLU A 341 25.35 -46.82 4.36
C GLU A 341 24.15 -47.29 5.20
N ASP A 342 22.92 -46.97 4.76
CA ASP A 342 22.03 -48.00 4.22
C ASP A 342 20.65 -47.48 3.75
N LEU A 343 20.23 -48.02 2.59
CA LEU A 343 18.87 -48.14 2.04
C LEU A 343 18.30 -47.01 1.14
N GLU A 344 18.65 -47.09 -0.15
CA GLU A 344 17.71 -46.87 -1.25
C GLU A 344 16.66 -48.00 -1.25
N SER A 345 15.37 -47.65 -1.39
CA SER A 345 14.48 -48.08 -2.49
C SER A 345 13.01 -47.75 -2.18
N ASP A 346 12.21 -47.68 -3.23
CA ASP A 346 10.73 -47.71 -3.25
C ASP A 346 10.04 -46.33 -3.38
N LEU A 347 10.31 -45.70 -4.52
CA LEU A 347 9.27 -45.01 -5.29
C LEU A 347 8.52 -46.05 -6.14
N ASP A 348 7.24 -45.77 -6.38
CA ASP A 348 6.27 -46.45 -7.25
C ASP A 348 5.42 -47.53 -6.57
N ASP A 349 4.23 -47.12 -6.08
CA ASP A 349 2.92 -47.65 -6.52
C ASP A 349 1.80 -47.10 -5.63
N LEU A 350 0.71 -46.65 -6.25
CA LEU A 350 -0.69 -47.07 -5.96
C LEU A 350 -1.73 -46.05 -6.48
N ASP A 351 -2.24 -46.41 -7.67
CA ASP A 351 -3.65 -46.58 -8.00
C ASP A 351 -4.64 -45.41 -7.95
N ILE A 352 -4.90 -44.91 -9.17
CA ILE A 352 -6.17 -44.37 -9.64
C ILE A 352 -7.13 -45.55 -9.92
N ASP A 353 -8.16 -45.76 -9.10
CA ASP A 353 -9.56 -45.91 -9.52
C ASP A 353 -10.46 -46.35 -8.34
N SER A 354 -11.58 -45.67 -8.13
CA SER A 354 -12.86 -46.32 -7.78
C SER A 354 -14.00 -45.29 -7.79
N SER A 355 -14.72 -45.28 -8.92
CA SER A 355 -16.18 -45.34 -9.03
C SER A 355 -17.08 -45.00 -7.82
N GLY A 356 -18.05 -44.10 -8.05
CA GLY A 356 -19.25 -43.92 -7.25
C GLY A 356 -20.27 -43.02 -7.95
N GLU A 357 -21.20 -43.64 -8.68
CA GLU A 357 -22.24 -43.03 -9.50
C GLU A 357 -23.32 -42.22 -8.73
N ILE A 358 -23.70 -41.08 -9.35
CA ILE A 358 -25.05 -40.60 -9.73
C ILE A 358 -26.17 -40.50 -8.67
N VAL A 359 -26.75 -39.29 -8.51
CA VAL A 359 -28.19 -39.02 -8.72
C VAL A 359 -28.40 -37.58 -9.22
N TYR A 360 -29.03 -37.44 -10.40
CA TYR A 360 -29.70 -36.21 -10.86
C TYR A 360 -31.15 -36.20 -10.36
N ALA A 361 -31.68 -35.03 -10.03
CA ALA A 361 -33.12 -34.77 -10.03
C ALA A 361 -33.40 -33.42 -10.68
N MET A 362 -34.50 -33.42 -11.44
CA MET A 362 -35.00 -32.42 -12.41
C MET A 362 -35.11 -30.98 -11.92
#